data_AF-A0A7C7PMV0-F1
#
_entry.id   AF-A0A7C7PMV0-F1
#
_cell.length_a   1.000
_cell.length_b   1.000
_cell.length_c   1.000
_cell.angle_alpha   90.00
_cell.angle_beta   90.00
_cell.angle_gamma   90.00
#
_symmetry.space_group_name_H-M   'P 1'
#
loop_
_entity.id
_entity.type
_entity.pdbx_description
1 polymer ?
#
loop_
_entity_poly.entity_id
_entity_poly.type
_entity_poly.pdbx_seq_one_letter_code
_entity_poly.pdbx_strand_id
1 'polypeptide(L)'
;GIAPTLRGLAFQTQAKDDLLFVEDLRNQLFGIPGAGGMDLCAIDIQRARDHGIGDYNAYRVAYGLSPVTNWSNITSDTDIQQKLASIYDSPGHIDPLIGLLAEDHLNDSALGETLTAAIMDQFGRLRTADPMWYEYDPELSDIKESIRNTSLGEIILMNTEIESIQCNVFFAEHNPANFDCHLANVLVNETQDGPVDEDPDTEPDEGIPAIGAAGAAVASLGALAWLAAGRREDE
;
A
#
# COMPACT_ATOMS: atom_id res chain seq x y z
N GLY A 1 21.80 -7.76 1.61
CA GLY A 1 21.13 -7.01 0.54
C GLY A 1 19.63 -6.99 0.78
N ILE A 2 18.88 -6.45 -0.18
CA ILE A 2 17.42 -6.27 -0.09
C ILE A 2 16.61 -7.51 -0.54
N ALA A 3 17.24 -8.45 -1.26
CA ALA A 3 16.56 -9.62 -1.83
C ALA A 3 15.78 -10.45 -0.78
N PRO A 4 16.32 -10.77 0.42
CA PRO A 4 15.55 -11.49 1.44
C PRO A 4 14.30 -10.73 1.92
N THR A 5 14.37 -9.40 2.00
CA THR A 5 13.23 -8.54 2.38
C THR A 5 12.14 -8.59 1.32
N LEU A 6 12.49 -8.47 0.04
CA LEU A 6 11.52 -8.52 -1.06
C LEU A 6 10.86 -9.90 -1.18
N ARG A 7 11.62 -11.00 -0.99
CA ARG A 7 11.02 -12.35 -0.88
C ARG A 7 10.06 -12.44 0.29
N GLY A 8 10.44 -11.90 1.45
CA GLY A 8 9.60 -11.88 2.64
C GLY A 8 8.28 -11.15 2.39
N LEU A 9 8.33 -9.97 1.78
CA LEU A 9 7.14 -9.18 1.46
C LEU A 9 6.21 -9.88 0.46
N ALA A 10 6.76 -10.53 -0.57
CA ALA A 10 5.95 -11.28 -1.53
C ALA A 10 5.41 -12.61 -0.95
N PHE A 11 6.10 -13.21 0.03
CA PHE A 11 5.69 -14.49 0.61
C PHE A 11 4.70 -14.33 1.76
N GLN A 12 4.75 -13.23 2.51
CA GLN A 12 3.89 -13.04 3.67
C GLN A 12 2.49 -12.61 3.26
N THR A 13 1.48 -13.24 3.84
CA THR A 13 0.10 -12.78 3.75
C THR A 13 -0.07 -11.50 4.57
N GLN A 14 -0.78 -10.53 4.01
CA GLN A 14 -1.11 -9.31 4.76
C GLN A 14 -2.00 -9.63 5.96
N ALA A 15 -1.93 -8.79 6.99
CA ALA A 15 -2.90 -8.81 8.07
C ALA A 15 -4.30 -8.47 7.52
N LYS A 16 -5.34 -8.85 8.26
CA LYS A 16 -6.71 -8.51 7.90
C LYS A 16 -6.89 -6.98 7.97
N ASP A 17 -7.50 -6.39 6.93
CA ASP A 17 -7.92 -5.00 6.96
C ASP A 17 -9.21 -4.90 7.77
N ASP A 18 -9.10 -4.47 9.02
CA ASP A 18 -10.24 -4.24 9.90
C ASP A 18 -9.90 -3.20 10.98
N LEU A 19 -10.81 -2.99 11.94
CA LEU A 19 -10.65 -2.03 13.03
C LEU A 19 -9.52 -2.39 14.03
N LEU A 20 -8.89 -3.57 13.92
CA LEU A 20 -7.89 -4.05 14.87
C LEU A 20 -6.48 -3.75 14.37
N PHE A 21 -5.86 -2.73 14.97
CA PHE A 21 -4.47 -2.39 14.71
C PHE A 21 -3.53 -3.28 15.53
N VAL A 22 -2.45 -3.74 14.89
CA VAL A 22 -1.36 -4.46 15.56
C VAL A 22 -0.68 -3.58 16.61
N GLU A 23 -0.14 -4.20 17.66
CA GLU A 23 0.46 -3.50 18.81
C GLU A 23 1.58 -2.53 18.38
N ASP A 24 2.38 -2.91 17.39
CA ASP A 24 3.49 -2.10 16.88
C ASP A 24 3.02 -0.73 16.34
N LEU A 25 1.83 -0.68 15.74
CA LEU A 25 1.24 0.56 15.21
C LEU A 25 0.36 1.27 16.25
N ARG A 26 -0.32 0.52 17.12
CA ARG A 26 -1.27 1.06 18.10
C ARG A 26 -0.58 1.63 19.35
N ASN A 27 0.50 1.01 19.81
CA ASN A 27 1.11 1.32 21.11
C ASN A 27 2.60 1.64 21.03
N GLN A 28 3.29 1.28 19.93
CA GLN A 28 4.74 1.37 19.83
C GLN A 28 5.23 2.20 18.64
N LEU A 29 4.35 2.95 17.97
CA LEU A 29 4.72 3.69 16.77
C LEU A 29 5.84 4.70 17.07
N PHE A 30 6.98 4.54 16.40
CA PHE A 30 8.22 5.32 16.60
C PHE A 30 8.76 5.32 18.05
N GLY A 31 8.29 4.39 18.88
CA GLY A 31 8.75 4.19 20.24
C GLY A 31 10.07 3.42 20.30
N ILE A 32 10.80 3.59 21.40
CA ILE A 32 11.91 2.67 21.71
C ILE A 32 11.28 1.33 22.11
N PRO A 33 11.77 0.17 21.62
CA PRO A 33 11.23 -1.13 21.98
C PRO A 33 11.10 -1.31 23.49
N GLY A 34 9.89 -1.62 23.97
CA GLY A 34 9.58 -1.79 25.39
C GLY A 34 9.37 -0.51 26.22
N ALA A 35 9.55 0.68 25.63
CA ALA A 35 9.29 1.97 26.30
C ALA A 35 7.93 2.59 25.96
N GLY A 36 7.18 1.95 25.04
CA GLY A 36 5.97 2.52 24.45
C GLY A 36 6.28 3.52 23.32
N GLY A 37 5.25 3.91 22.59
CA GLY A 37 5.32 4.83 21.46
C GLY A 37 4.01 5.58 21.25
N MET A 38 3.82 6.08 20.04
CA MET A 38 2.58 6.73 19.64
C MET A 38 1.57 5.71 19.11
N ASP A 39 0.36 6.20 18.86
CA ASP A 39 -0.77 5.43 18.38
C ASP A 39 -1.16 5.91 16.98
N LEU A 40 -0.89 5.10 15.96
CA LEU A 40 -1.14 5.47 14.57
C LEU A 40 -2.61 5.76 14.29
N CYS A 41 -3.51 4.91 14.80
CA CYS A 41 -4.95 5.07 14.58
C CYS A 41 -5.47 6.35 15.27
N ALA A 42 -5.01 6.65 16.49
CA ALA A 42 -5.35 7.90 17.14
C ALA A 42 -4.78 9.12 16.39
N ILE A 43 -3.55 9.02 15.87
CA ILE A 43 -2.95 10.06 15.03
C ILE A 43 -3.77 10.31 13.78
N ASP A 44 -4.20 9.27 13.07
CA ASP A 44 -4.92 9.43 11.80
C ASP A 44 -6.35 9.97 12.01
N ILE A 45 -7.03 9.58 13.09
CA ILE A 45 -8.28 10.23 13.52
C ILE A 45 -8.06 11.72 13.78
N GLN A 46 -7.03 12.06 14.56
CA GLN A 46 -6.73 13.46 14.87
C GLN A 46 -6.29 14.25 13.64
N ARG A 47 -5.58 13.63 12.69
CA ARG A 47 -5.20 14.25 11.41
C ARG A 47 -6.43 14.58 10.57
N ALA A 48 -7.40 13.67 10.50
CA ALA A 48 -8.65 13.93 9.79
C ALA A 48 -9.39 15.13 10.40
N ARG A 49 -9.46 15.21 11.73
CA ARG A 49 -10.08 16.33 12.45
C ARG A 49 -9.33 17.64 12.25
N ASP A 50 -8.00 17.63 12.31
CA ASP A 50 -7.15 18.80 12.08
C ASP A 50 -7.28 19.35 10.66
N HIS A 51 -7.37 18.46 9.67
CA HIS A 51 -7.60 18.81 8.27
C HIS A 51 -9.07 19.18 7.97
N GLY A 52 -9.96 19.13 8.95
CA GLY A 52 -11.38 19.45 8.78
C GLY A 52 -12.10 18.50 7.84
N ILE A 53 -11.67 17.24 7.76
CA ILE A 53 -12.40 16.20 7.02
C ILE A 53 -13.76 16.02 7.68
N GLY A 54 -14.82 16.01 6.87
CA GLY A 54 -16.20 15.82 7.35
C GLY A 54 -16.38 14.46 8.02
N ASP A 55 -17.50 14.28 8.71
CA ASP A 55 -17.86 12.99 9.29
C ASP A 55 -18.09 11.91 8.22
N TYR A 56 -18.25 10.66 8.66
CA TYR A 56 -18.40 9.52 7.77
C TYR A 56 -19.56 9.70 6.76
N ASN A 57 -20.70 10.27 7.15
CA ASN A 57 -21.78 10.53 6.20
C ASN A 57 -21.45 11.66 5.21
N ALA A 58 -20.81 12.74 5.65
CA ALA A 58 -20.33 13.77 4.74
C ALA A 58 -19.31 13.20 3.73
N TYR A 59 -18.44 12.30 4.18
CA TYR A 59 -17.48 11.58 3.34
C TYR A 59 -18.20 10.70 2.30
N ARG A 60 -19.18 9.89 2.73
CA ARG A 60 -20.01 9.07 1.82
C ARG A 60 -20.71 9.91 0.74
N VAL A 61 -21.37 10.99 1.16
CA VAL A 61 -22.09 11.89 0.24
C VAL A 61 -21.14 12.57 -0.75
N ALA A 62 -19.92 12.94 -0.32
CA ALA A 62 -18.92 13.54 -1.20
C ALA A 62 -18.53 12.62 -2.38
N TYR A 63 -18.57 11.30 -2.17
CA TYR A 63 -18.33 10.29 -3.21
C TYR A 63 -19.61 9.72 -3.83
N GLY A 64 -20.75 10.40 -3.66
CA GLY A 64 -22.02 10.06 -4.31
C GLY A 64 -22.77 8.88 -3.69
N LEU A 65 -22.38 8.44 -2.50
CA LEU A 65 -23.04 7.36 -1.78
C LEU A 65 -24.15 7.87 -0.88
N SER A 66 -25.12 7.00 -0.60
CA SER A 66 -26.20 7.34 0.35
C SER A 66 -25.67 7.40 1.78
N PRO A 67 -26.11 8.37 2.59
CA PRO A 67 -25.76 8.42 4.01
C PRO A 67 -26.34 7.20 4.75
N VAL A 68 -25.61 6.71 5.74
CA VAL A 68 -26.07 5.65 6.63
C VAL A 68 -26.89 6.22 7.78
N THR A 69 -27.89 5.47 8.24
CA THR A 69 -28.72 5.83 9.40
C THR A 69 -28.73 4.78 10.49
N ASN A 70 -28.21 3.57 10.22
CA ASN A 70 -28.14 2.46 11.16
C ASN A 70 -26.75 1.83 11.12
N TRP A 71 -26.30 1.27 12.25
CA TRP A 71 -25.02 0.57 12.35
C TRP A 71 -24.92 -0.64 11.41
N SER A 72 -26.04 -1.31 11.18
CA SER A 72 -26.14 -2.42 10.22
C SER A 72 -26.00 -2.01 8.75
N ASN A 73 -26.00 -0.70 8.44
CA ASN A 73 -25.66 -0.22 7.10
C ASN A 73 -24.15 -0.11 6.88
N ILE A 74 -23.35 -0.18 7.94
CA ILE A 74 -21.88 -0.13 7.88
C ILE A 74 -21.34 -1.56 7.86
N THR A 75 -21.75 -2.38 8.83
CA THR A 75 -21.24 -3.75 8.98
C THR A 75 -22.32 -4.74 9.38
N SER A 76 -22.20 -5.97 8.92
CA SER A 76 -23.00 -7.11 9.37
C SER A 76 -22.58 -7.66 10.74
N ASP A 77 -21.39 -7.31 11.24
CA ASP A 77 -20.89 -7.74 12.54
C ASP A 77 -21.60 -7.01 13.70
N THR A 78 -22.43 -7.75 14.44
CA THR A 78 -23.22 -7.18 15.56
C THR A 78 -22.39 -6.72 16.74
N ASP A 79 -21.20 -7.28 16.95
CA ASP A 79 -20.30 -6.89 18.04
C ASP A 79 -19.62 -5.56 17.71
N ILE A 80 -19.21 -5.37 16.45
CA ILE A 80 -18.71 -4.07 15.96
C ILE A 80 -19.81 -3.01 16.05
N GLN A 81 -21.04 -3.33 15.62
CA GLN A 81 -22.18 -2.41 15.73
C GLN A 81 -22.39 -1.93 17.18
N GLN A 82 -22.37 -2.85 18.15
CA GLN A 82 -22.53 -2.51 19.57
C GLN A 82 -21.39 -1.66 20.11
N LYS A 83 -20.14 -1.98 19.74
CA LYS A 83 -18.97 -1.18 20.15
C LYS A 83 -19.04 0.23 19.60
N LEU A 84 -19.35 0.38 18.32
CA LEU A 84 -19.50 1.70 17.69
C LEU A 84 -20.62 2.51 18.34
N ALA A 85 -21.79 1.88 18.57
CA ALA A 85 -22.92 2.50 19.26
C ALA A 85 -22.61 2.93 20.71
N SER A 86 -21.60 2.32 21.35
CA SER A 86 -21.17 2.72 22.70
C SER A 86 -20.25 3.95 22.71
N ILE A 87 -19.65 4.30 21.56
CA ILE A 87 -18.65 5.37 21.42
C ILE A 87 -19.26 6.60 20.72
N TYR A 88 -20.09 6.37 19.71
CA TYR A 88 -20.64 7.41 18.84
C TYR A 88 -22.17 7.46 18.97
N ASP A 89 -22.71 8.68 19.04
CA ASP A 89 -24.15 8.90 19.19
C ASP A 89 -24.96 8.50 17.94
N SER A 90 -24.34 8.52 16.76
CA SER A 90 -24.99 8.25 15.48
C SER A 90 -24.02 7.63 14.46
N PRO A 91 -24.47 6.65 13.65
CA PRO A 91 -23.65 6.04 12.59
C PRO A 91 -23.08 7.05 11.60
N GLY A 92 -23.78 8.16 11.37
CA GLY A 92 -23.33 9.19 10.43
C GLY A 92 -22.18 10.06 10.93
N HIS A 93 -22.02 10.18 12.24
CA HIS A 93 -21.06 11.11 12.87
C HIS A 93 -19.74 10.45 13.29
N ILE A 94 -19.50 9.21 12.84
CA ILE A 94 -18.25 8.51 13.10
C ILE A 94 -17.10 9.24 12.40
N ASP A 95 -15.90 9.18 12.99
CA ASP A 95 -14.68 9.58 12.30
C ASP A 95 -14.52 8.75 11.00
N PRO A 96 -14.23 9.35 9.84
CA PRO A 96 -14.22 8.64 8.56
C PRO A 96 -13.35 7.40 8.56
N LEU A 97 -12.14 7.44 9.13
CA LEU A 97 -11.26 6.27 9.21
C LEU A 97 -11.94 5.06 9.85
N ILE A 98 -12.66 5.29 10.96
CA ILE A 98 -13.35 4.21 11.68
C ILE A 98 -14.53 3.71 10.86
N GLY A 99 -15.29 4.60 10.21
CA GLY A 99 -16.36 4.19 9.31
C GLY A 99 -15.85 3.36 8.12
N LEU A 100 -14.76 3.77 7.50
CA LEU A 100 -14.14 3.10 6.35
C LEU A 100 -13.63 1.70 6.70
N LEU A 101 -12.92 1.56 7.83
CA LEU A 101 -12.40 0.27 8.29
C LEU A 101 -13.47 -0.66 8.90
N ALA A 102 -14.62 -0.10 9.28
CA ALA A 102 -15.73 -0.88 9.77
C ALA A 102 -16.59 -1.47 8.66
N GLU A 103 -16.51 -0.95 7.42
CA GLU A 103 -17.36 -1.44 6.34
C GLU A 103 -17.11 -2.91 6.01
N ASP A 104 -18.20 -3.64 5.76
CA ASP A 104 -18.06 -4.97 5.16
C ASP A 104 -17.40 -4.85 3.78
N HIS A 105 -16.42 -5.72 3.53
CA HIS A 105 -15.69 -5.70 2.27
C HIS A 105 -16.57 -6.13 1.10
N LEU A 106 -16.33 -5.54 -0.07
CA LEU A 106 -16.94 -6.00 -1.31
C LEU A 106 -16.38 -7.38 -1.70
N ASN A 107 -17.14 -8.13 -2.52
CA ASN A 107 -16.68 -9.41 -3.03
C ASN A 107 -15.34 -9.27 -3.76
N ASP A 108 -14.41 -10.18 -3.46
CA ASP A 108 -13.04 -10.18 -3.99
C ASP A 108 -12.28 -8.85 -3.78
N SER A 109 -12.64 -8.10 -2.73
CA SER A 109 -12.02 -6.84 -2.35
C SER A 109 -11.52 -6.91 -0.90
N ALA A 110 -10.46 -6.19 -0.60
CA ALA A 110 -10.07 -5.92 0.79
C ALA A 110 -10.70 -4.63 1.33
N LEU A 111 -11.55 -3.96 0.54
CA LEU A 111 -12.11 -2.65 0.87
C LEU A 111 -13.64 -2.68 0.86
N GLY A 112 -14.24 -1.86 1.73
CA GLY A 112 -15.66 -1.54 1.72
C GLY A 112 -16.08 -0.60 0.58
N GLU A 113 -17.40 -0.34 0.48
CA GLU A 113 -18.02 0.46 -0.57
C GLU A 113 -17.44 1.89 -0.65
N THR A 114 -17.31 2.58 0.49
CA THR A 114 -16.93 3.99 0.53
C THR A 114 -15.47 4.19 0.19
N LEU A 115 -14.59 3.34 0.74
CA LEU A 115 -13.16 3.43 0.43
C LEU A 115 -12.89 3.06 -1.02
N THR A 116 -13.60 2.07 -1.56
CA THR A 116 -13.54 1.72 -2.98
C THR A 116 -13.94 2.90 -3.86
N ALA A 117 -15.07 3.55 -3.59
CA ALA A 117 -15.52 4.71 -4.35
C ALA A 117 -14.49 5.86 -4.33
N ALA A 118 -13.92 6.14 -3.15
CA ALA A 118 -12.92 7.19 -2.98
C ALA A 118 -11.61 6.88 -3.74
N ILE A 119 -11.09 5.66 -3.63
CA ILE A 119 -9.86 5.25 -4.32
C ILE A 119 -10.07 5.24 -5.84
N MET A 120 -11.21 4.73 -6.32
CA MET A 120 -11.53 4.73 -7.75
C MET A 120 -11.63 6.15 -8.33
N ASP A 121 -12.28 7.09 -7.65
CA ASP A 121 -12.33 8.50 -8.08
C ASP A 121 -10.94 9.14 -8.07
N GLN A 122 -10.15 8.93 -7.01
CA GLN A 122 -8.81 9.50 -6.88
C GLN A 122 -7.85 8.99 -7.96
N PHE A 123 -7.74 7.67 -8.14
CA PHE A 123 -6.86 7.08 -9.16
C PHE A 123 -7.39 7.34 -10.58
N GLY A 124 -8.71 7.39 -10.77
CA GLY A 124 -9.31 7.77 -12.04
C GLY A 124 -8.92 9.18 -12.47
N ARG A 125 -8.99 10.15 -11.54
CA ARG A 125 -8.55 11.53 -11.78
C ARG A 125 -7.06 11.63 -12.02
N LEU A 126 -6.22 10.95 -11.22
CA LEU A 126 -4.77 10.94 -11.42
C LEU A 126 -4.41 10.44 -12.81
N ARG A 127 -4.97 9.31 -13.23
CA ARG A 127 -4.72 8.73 -14.54
C ARG A 127 -5.15 9.64 -15.69
N THR A 128 -6.39 10.14 -15.64
CA THR A 128 -6.97 10.87 -16.77
C THR A 128 -6.47 12.32 -16.86
N ALA A 129 -6.10 12.93 -15.74
CA ALA A 129 -5.64 14.33 -15.72
C ALA A 129 -4.12 14.47 -15.90
N ASP A 130 -3.35 13.37 -15.88
CA ASP A 130 -1.90 13.39 -16.08
C ASP A 130 -1.55 13.44 -17.58
N PRO A 131 -0.98 14.55 -18.09
CA PRO A 131 -0.53 14.65 -19.48
C PRO A 131 0.63 13.69 -19.80
N MET A 132 1.36 13.24 -18.79
CA MET A 132 2.49 12.32 -18.90
C MET A 132 2.09 10.86 -18.63
N TRP A 133 0.78 10.57 -18.57
CA TRP A 133 0.30 9.20 -18.47
C TRP A 133 0.77 8.38 -19.68
N TYR A 134 1.48 7.28 -19.43
CA TYR A 134 2.22 6.54 -20.47
C TYR A 134 1.34 6.05 -21.64
N GLU A 135 0.05 5.79 -21.41
CA GLU A 135 -0.84 5.33 -22.48
C GLU A 135 -1.18 6.45 -23.49
N TYR A 136 -1.06 7.71 -23.09
CA TYR A 136 -1.34 8.87 -23.95
C TYR A 136 -0.12 9.33 -24.74
N ASP A 137 1.09 8.95 -24.34
CA ASP A 137 2.32 9.37 -25.00
C ASP A 137 2.48 8.71 -26.39
N PRO A 138 2.52 9.47 -27.49
CA PRO A 138 2.70 8.92 -28.84
C PRO A 138 4.10 8.33 -29.08
N GLU A 139 5.14 8.78 -28.34
CA GLU A 139 6.52 8.30 -28.51
C GLU A 139 6.71 6.88 -27.98
N LEU A 140 5.83 6.43 -27.07
CA LEU A 140 5.88 5.11 -26.47
C LEU A 140 5.13 4.04 -27.29
N SER A 141 4.61 4.36 -28.48
CA SER A 141 3.73 3.46 -29.27
C SER A 141 4.28 2.04 -29.40
N ASP A 142 5.59 1.92 -29.59
CA ASP A 142 6.26 0.65 -29.88
C ASP A 142 6.51 -0.18 -28.62
N ILE A 143 6.46 0.43 -27.43
CA ILE A 143 6.75 -0.22 -26.14
C ILE A 143 5.59 -0.23 -25.15
N LYS A 144 4.45 0.39 -25.46
CA LYS A 144 3.27 0.46 -24.58
C LYS A 144 2.82 -0.92 -24.09
N GLU A 145 2.80 -1.90 -24.98
CA GLU A 145 2.40 -3.26 -24.63
C GLU A 145 3.42 -3.92 -23.67
N SER A 146 4.71 -3.63 -23.88
CA SER A 146 5.77 -4.08 -22.96
C SER A 146 5.59 -3.46 -21.58
N ILE A 147 5.34 -2.15 -21.50
CA ILE A 147 5.12 -1.45 -20.22
C ILE A 147 3.89 -2.01 -19.51
N ARG A 148 2.78 -2.20 -20.24
CA ARG A 148 1.52 -2.72 -19.69
C ARG A 148 1.68 -4.13 -19.13
N ASN A 149 2.48 -4.98 -19.76
CA ASN A 149 2.70 -6.36 -19.33
C ASN A 149 3.83 -6.52 -18.31
N THR A 150 4.58 -5.45 -18.01
CA THR A 150 5.63 -5.50 -16.98
C THR A 150 5.02 -5.59 -15.59
N SER A 151 5.31 -6.67 -14.88
CA SER A 151 4.90 -6.93 -13.52
C SER A 151 5.95 -6.48 -12.49
N LEU A 152 5.52 -6.25 -11.25
CA LEU A 152 6.47 -5.99 -10.16
C LEU A 152 7.36 -7.21 -9.87
N GLY A 153 6.88 -8.44 -10.10
CA GLY A 153 7.67 -9.66 -10.01
C GLY A 153 8.87 -9.62 -10.97
N GLU A 154 8.65 -9.28 -12.25
CA GLU A 154 9.72 -9.15 -13.24
C GLU A 154 10.73 -8.07 -12.86
N ILE A 155 10.26 -6.92 -12.35
CA ILE A 155 11.15 -5.83 -11.88
C ILE A 155 12.05 -6.32 -10.75
N ILE A 156 11.51 -7.10 -9.80
CA ILE A 156 12.29 -7.68 -8.70
C ILE A 156 13.37 -8.62 -9.26
N LEU A 157 13.01 -9.52 -10.17
CA LEU A 157 13.96 -10.48 -10.76
C LEU A 157 15.07 -9.77 -11.56
N MET A 158 14.77 -8.71 -12.31
CA MET A 158 15.76 -7.97 -13.11
C MET A 158 16.80 -7.23 -12.26
N ASN A 159 16.53 -6.96 -10.99
CA ASN A 159 17.34 -6.08 -10.14
C ASN A 159 17.87 -6.76 -8.87
N THR A 160 17.69 -8.09 -8.73
CA THR A 160 18.11 -8.84 -7.54
C THR A 160 18.60 -10.23 -7.91
N GLU A 161 19.23 -10.94 -6.97
CA GLU A 161 19.70 -12.32 -7.15
C GLU A 161 18.56 -13.35 -6.97
N ILE A 162 17.30 -12.94 -7.12
CA ILE A 162 16.13 -13.82 -7.04
C ILE A 162 15.90 -14.43 -8.42
N GLU A 163 15.80 -15.76 -8.48
CA GLU A 163 15.66 -16.48 -9.76
C GLU A 163 14.21 -16.81 -10.10
N SER A 164 13.35 -16.92 -9.09
CA SER A 164 11.93 -17.22 -9.26
C SER A 164 11.08 -16.63 -8.15
N ILE A 165 9.87 -16.21 -8.53
CA ILE A 165 8.83 -15.63 -7.67
C ILE A 165 7.48 -15.74 -8.37
N GLN A 166 6.36 -15.50 -7.69
CA GLN A 166 5.08 -15.32 -8.37
C GLN A 166 5.05 -14.00 -9.17
N CYS A 167 4.54 -13.99 -10.39
CA CYS A 167 4.42 -12.82 -11.25
C CYS A 167 3.60 -11.71 -10.57
N ASN A 168 2.46 -12.10 -10.00
CA ASN A 168 1.61 -11.20 -9.25
C ASN A 168 1.95 -11.22 -7.76
N VAL A 169 3.00 -10.49 -7.40
CA VAL A 169 3.53 -10.40 -6.02
C VAL A 169 2.58 -9.76 -5.00
N PHE A 170 1.44 -9.21 -5.43
CA PHE A 170 0.41 -8.71 -4.51
C PHE A 170 -0.36 -9.85 -3.82
N PHE A 171 -0.30 -11.06 -4.36
CA PHE A 171 -0.90 -12.24 -3.74
C PHE A 171 0.22 -13.18 -3.30
N ALA A 172 0.20 -13.55 -2.03
CA ALA A 172 1.19 -14.46 -1.47
C ALA A 172 1.04 -15.87 -2.07
N GLU A 173 2.15 -16.43 -2.54
CA GLU A 173 2.25 -17.83 -2.93
C GLU A 173 3.25 -18.54 -2.01
N HIS A 174 2.79 -19.59 -1.34
CA HIS A 174 3.59 -20.31 -0.35
C HIS A 174 4.23 -21.58 -0.92
N ASN A 175 3.80 -22.03 -2.09
CA ASN A 175 4.34 -23.18 -2.79
C ASN A 175 5.29 -22.72 -3.91
N PRO A 176 6.61 -22.93 -3.77
CA PRO A 176 7.58 -22.56 -4.80
C PRO A 176 7.35 -23.23 -6.15
N ALA A 177 6.63 -24.35 -6.21
CA ALA A 177 6.28 -25.01 -7.47
C ALA A 177 5.27 -24.22 -8.31
N ASN A 178 4.57 -23.26 -7.71
CA ASN A 178 3.60 -22.39 -8.38
C ASN A 178 4.19 -21.04 -8.80
N PHE A 179 5.48 -20.79 -8.54
CA PHE A 179 6.13 -19.57 -9.02
C PHE A 179 6.14 -19.58 -10.55
N ASP A 180 5.49 -18.60 -11.14
CA ASP A 180 5.24 -18.46 -12.58
C ASP A 180 6.11 -17.37 -13.23
N CYS A 181 6.94 -16.67 -12.44
CA CYS A 181 7.92 -15.71 -12.91
C CYS A 181 9.35 -16.25 -12.72
N HIS A 182 10.16 -16.21 -13.78
CA HIS A 182 11.53 -16.71 -13.74
C HIS A 182 12.48 -15.81 -14.52
N LEU A 183 13.66 -15.57 -13.97
CA LEU A 183 14.77 -14.97 -14.67
C LEU A 183 16.02 -15.77 -14.33
N ALA A 184 16.58 -16.45 -15.33
CA ALA A 184 17.88 -17.08 -15.15
C ALA A 184 18.91 -15.96 -14.99
N ASN A 185 19.68 -15.99 -13.90
CA ASN A 185 20.83 -15.11 -13.74
C ASN A 185 21.70 -15.22 -14.99
N VAL A 186 21.96 -14.09 -15.65
CA VAL A 186 23.06 -14.02 -16.61
C VAL A 186 24.30 -14.33 -15.79
N LEU A 187 24.99 -15.44 -16.09
CA LEU A 187 26.33 -15.66 -15.57
C LEU A 187 27.16 -14.47 -16.08
N VAL A 188 27.36 -13.48 -15.23
CA VAL A 188 28.41 -12.49 -15.46
C VAL A 188 29.69 -13.30 -15.30
N ASN A 189 30.17 -13.86 -16.40
CA ASN A 189 31.56 -14.28 -16.46
C ASN A 189 32.33 -13.02 -16.11
N GLU A 190 32.99 -13.03 -14.94
CA GLU A 190 34.00 -12.05 -14.61
C GLU A 190 34.91 -11.98 -15.83
N THR A 191 34.73 -10.93 -16.63
CA THR A 191 35.64 -10.66 -17.72
C THR A 191 36.89 -10.18 -17.03
N GLN A 192 37.80 -11.14 -16.88
CA GLN A 192 39.21 -11.04 -16.56
C GLN A 192 39.66 -9.59 -16.35
N ASP A 193 39.96 -9.26 -15.10
CA ASP A 193 40.64 -8.05 -14.66
C ASP A 193 41.61 -7.56 -15.74
N GLY A 194 41.21 -6.50 -16.45
CA GLY A 194 42.14 -5.67 -17.20
C GLY A 194 43.01 -4.92 -16.20
N PRO A 195 44.26 -4.58 -16.54
CA PRO A 195 45.16 -3.96 -15.59
C PRO A 195 44.55 -2.67 -15.05
N VAL A 196 44.46 -2.58 -13.73
CA VAL A 196 44.09 -1.36 -13.01
C VAL A 196 45.20 -0.34 -13.27
N ASP A 197 44.93 0.62 -14.14
CA ASP A 197 45.73 1.84 -14.19
C ASP A 197 45.42 2.63 -12.91
N GLU A 198 46.33 2.55 -11.93
CA GLU A 198 46.32 3.43 -10.77
C GLU A 198 46.58 4.86 -11.26
N ASP A 199 45.53 5.68 -11.35
CA ASP A 199 45.66 7.12 -11.49
C ASP A 199 45.89 7.72 -10.09
N PRO A 200 47.08 8.27 -9.79
CA PRO A 200 47.32 8.91 -8.52
C PRO A 200 46.79 10.34 -8.64
N ASP A 201 45.64 10.59 -8.02
CA ASP A 201 45.19 11.87 -7.45
C ASP A 201 43.68 12.03 -7.65
N THR A 202 42.89 11.66 -6.63
CA THR A 202 41.56 12.24 -6.46
C THR A 202 41.30 12.43 -4.97
N GLU A 203 41.21 13.70 -4.57
CA GLU A 203 40.89 14.13 -3.21
C GLU A 203 39.50 13.66 -2.76
N PRO A 204 39.25 13.53 -1.45
CA PRO A 204 37.98 13.04 -0.93
C PRO A 204 36.91 14.14 -0.99
N ASP A 205 35.85 13.92 -1.77
CA ASP A 205 34.72 14.86 -1.80
C ASP A 205 33.83 14.65 -0.56
N GLU A 206 33.83 15.66 0.31
CA GLU A 206 32.95 15.76 1.48
C GLU A 206 31.51 16.10 1.05
N GLY A 207 30.58 15.20 1.36
CA GLY A 207 29.24 15.51 1.91
C GLY A 207 28.18 16.22 1.03
N ILE A 208 27.00 15.58 0.90
CA ILE A 208 25.71 16.29 0.97
C ILE A 208 24.77 15.54 1.95
N PRO A 209 24.20 16.23 2.95
CA PRO A 209 23.33 15.65 3.97
C PRO A 209 21.84 15.65 3.58
N ALA A 210 21.09 14.73 4.22
CA ALA A 210 19.68 14.85 4.58
C ALA A 210 18.64 15.25 3.52
N ILE A 211 17.89 14.25 3.01
CA ILE A 211 16.48 14.45 2.60
C ILE A 211 15.62 13.78 3.67
N GLY A 212 15.47 14.47 4.79
CA GLY A 212 14.30 14.32 5.65
C GLY A 212 13.17 15.21 5.14
N ALA A 213 11.93 14.81 5.40
CA ALA A 213 10.69 15.58 5.35
C ALA A 213 9.79 15.57 4.09
N ALA A 214 10.10 14.86 3.01
CA ALA A 214 9.13 14.73 1.88
C ALA A 214 8.31 13.41 1.86
N GLY A 215 8.70 12.39 2.63
CA GLY A 215 8.07 11.06 2.58
C GLY A 215 6.73 10.90 3.30
N ALA A 216 6.30 11.88 4.11
CA ALA A 216 5.14 11.72 4.97
C ALA A 216 3.77 11.96 4.28
N ALA A 217 3.74 12.67 3.14
CA ALA A 217 2.48 13.00 2.48
C ALA A 217 2.00 11.93 1.48
N VAL A 218 2.92 11.15 0.88
CA VAL A 218 2.58 10.07 -0.06
C VAL A 218 2.25 8.76 0.67
N ALA A 219 2.74 8.60 1.91
CA ALA A 219 2.43 7.43 2.73
C ALA A 219 0.95 7.34 3.15
N SER A 220 0.23 8.46 3.25
CA SER A 220 -1.16 8.46 3.74
C SER A 220 -2.20 7.96 2.73
N LEU A 221 -1.95 8.14 1.42
CA LEU A 221 -2.78 7.57 0.35
C LEU A 221 -2.24 6.21 -0.13
N GLY A 222 -0.92 6.02 -0.06
CA GLY A 222 -0.28 4.74 -0.40
C GLY A 222 -0.62 3.62 0.58
N ALA A 223 -0.77 3.90 1.87
CA ALA A 223 -1.14 2.90 2.87
C ALA A 223 -2.53 2.31 2.64
N LEU A 224 -3.49 3.10 2.13
CA LEU A 224 -4.84 2.61 1.81
C LEU A 224 -4.90 1.85 0.49
N ALA A 225 -4.03 2.18 -0.48
CA ALA A 225 -3.92 1.43 -1.74
C ALA A 225 -3.18 0.09 -1.55
N TRP A 226 -2.26 -0.01 -0.57
CA TRP A 226 -1.56 -1.26 -0.25
C TRP A 226 -2.43 -2.28 0.50
N LEU A 227 -3.52 -1.84 1.14
CA LEU A 227 -4.47 -2.73 1.81
C LEU A 227 -5.39 -3.48 0.81
N ALA A 228 -5.45 -3.05 -0.45
CA ALA A 228 -6.40 -3.55 -1.45
C ALA A 228 -6.06 -4.93 -2.08
N ALA A 229 -5.02 -5.63 -1.63
CA ALA A 229 -4.70 -6.98 -2.10
C ALA A 229 -5.66 -8.01 -1.46
N GLY A 230 -6.79 -8.25 -2.14
CA GLY A 230 -7.87 -9.11 -1.69
C GLY A 230 -7.45 -10.56 -1.44
N ARG A 231 -8.12 -11.20 -0.47
CA ARG A 231 -8.12 -12.65 -0.30
C ARG A 231 -9.11 -13.25 -1.31
N ARG A 232 -8.69 -14.28 -2.04
CA ARG A 232 -9.64 -15.19 -2.69
C ARG A 232 -10.12 -16.17 -1.61
N GLU A 233 -11.41 -16.16 -1.29
CA GLU A 233 -12.00 -17.17 -0.41
C GLU A 233 -12.20 -18.45 -1.21
N ASP A 234 -11.21 -19.34 -1.17
CA ASP A 234 -11.39 -20.74 -1.53
C ASP A 234 -11.06 -21.60 -0.30
N GLU A 235 -12.10 -22.28 0.20
CA GLU A 235 -12.20 -23.38 1.21
C GLU A 235 -11.78 -23.15 2.67
#